data_AF-A0A7C2ANI4-F1
#
_entry.id   AF-A0A7C2ANI4-F1
#
_cell.length_a   1.000
_cell.length_b   1.000
_cell.length_c   1.000
_cell.angle_alpha   90.00
_cell.angle_beta   90.00
_cell.angle_gamma   90.00
#
_symmetry.space_group_name_H-M   'P 1'
#
loop_
_entity.id
_entity.type
_entity.pdbx_description
1 polymer ?
#
loop_
_entity_poly.entity_id
_entity_poly.type
_entity_poly.pdbx_seq_one_letter_code
_entity_poly.pdbx_strand_id
1 'polypeptide(L)'
;MEQRLILRTVKLLDRLLGIAQRPRTWLVGGAIVLAVWLMFSRYGLLTRVELEHNDTALDAAIAEKRRMLDSLRQYATRLERDTLLLEQLARERYGMIRPGEIVLVVVDSSR
;
A
#
# COMPACT_ATOMS: atom_id res chain seq x y z
N MET A 1 -42.10 -43.65 15.06
CA MET A 1 -41.60 -42.75 13.99
C MET A 1 -40.08 -42.76 13.90
N GLU A 2 -39.36 -42.87 15.02
CA GLU A 2 -37.89 -42.92 15.14
C GLU A 2 -37.15 -43.83 14.15
N GLN A 3 -37.60 -45.08 13.93
CA GLN A 3 -36.84 -46.04 13.11
C GLN A 3 -36.71 -45.63 11.63
N ARG A 4 -37.68 -44.91 11.07
CA ARG A 4 -37.62 -44.46 9.65
C ARG A 4 -36.63 -43.32 9.44
N LEU A 5 -36.36 -42.53 10.49
CA LEU A 5 -35.37 -41.45 10.46
C LEU A 5 -33.95 -42.01 10.47
N ILE A 6 -33.70 -43.00 11.33
CA ILE A 6 -32.40 -43.70 11.43
C ILE A 6 -32.08 -44.45 10.12
N LEU A 7 -33.08 -45.14 9.55
CA LEU A 7 -32.91 -45.82 8.25
C LEU A 7 -32.62 -44.85 7.09
N ARG A 8 -33.11 -43.60 7.16
CA ARG A 8 -32.81 -42.57 6.15
C ARG A 8 -31.40 -42.02 6.30
N THR A 9 -30.93 -41.75 7.52
CA THR A 9 -29.59 -41.20 7.76
C THR A 9 -28.49 -42.20 7.39
N VAL A 10 -28.67 -43.49 7.71
CA VAL A 10 -27.74 -44.56 7.33
C VAL A 10 -27.67 -44.72 5.81
N LYS A 11 -28.82 -44.70 5.12
CA LYS A 11 -28.87 -44.83 3.64
C LYS A 11 -28.27 -43.63 2.90
N LEU A 12 -28.31 -42.44 3.50
CA LEU A 12 -27.63 -41.25 2.99
C LEU A 12 -26.11 -41.35 3.19
N LEU A 13 -25.67 -41.84 4.36
CA LEU A 13 -24.25 -42.09 4.63
C LEU A 13 -23.66 -43.12 3.67
N ASP A 14 -24.37 -44.22 3.41
CA ASP A 14 -23.92 -45.26 2.48
C ASP A 14 -23.82 -44.74 1.04
N ARG A 15 -24.68 -43.81 0.63
CA ARG A 15 -24.55 -43.14 -0.68
C ARG A 15 -23.34 -42.21 -0.73
N LEU A 16 -23.05 -41.49 0.34
CA LEU A 16 -21.86 -40.62 0.44
C LEU A 16 -20.57 -41.46 0.48
N LEU A 17 -20.52 -42.54 1.25
CA LEU A 17 -19.39 -43.48 1.29
C LEU A 17 -19.23 -44.26 -0.03
N GLY A 18 -20.32 -44.65 -0.69
CA GLY A 18 -20.28 -45.38 -1.96
C GLY A 18 -19.75 -44.53 -3.13
N ILE A 19 -19.94 -43.20 -3.08
CA ILE A 19 -19.30 -42.24 -3.99
C ILE A 19 -17.78 -42.21 -3.74
N ALA A 20 -17.35 -42.35 -2.49
CA ALA A 20 -15.94 -42.39 -2.11
C ALA A 20 -15.25 -43.73 -2.41
N GLN A 21 -15.94 -44.78 -2.88
CA GLN A 21 -15.31 -46.08 -3.21
C GLN A 21 -15.01 -46.28 -4.71
N ARG A 22 -15.31 -45.29 -5.57
CA ARG A 22 -14.98 -45.38 -7.00
C ARG A 22 -13.61 -44.75 -7.27
N PRO A 23 -12.67 -45.42 -7.95
CA PRO A 23 -11.33 -44.88 -8.18
C PRO A 23 -11.36 -43.55 -8.97
N ARG A 24 -12.39 -43.36 -9.78
CA ARG A 24 -12.61 -42.15 -10.57
C ARG A 24 -12.99 -40.93 -9.72
N THR A 25 -13.62 -41.08 -8.56
CA THR A 25 -13.95 -39.93 -7.70
C THR A 25 -12.74 -39.46 -6.90
N TRP A 26 -11.82 -40.36 -6.55
CA TRP A 26 -10.50 -40.01 -6.01
C TRP A 26 -9.63 -39.28 -7.02
N LEU A 27 -9.65 -39.69 -8.29
CA LEU A 27 -8.95 -38.98 -9.37
C LEU A 27 -9.49 -37.55 -9.57
N VAL A 28 -10.82 -37.40 -9.57
CA VAL A 28 -11.46 -36.08 -9.70
C VAL A 28 -11.18 -35.21 -8.46
N GLY A 29 -11.30 -35.77 -7.26
CA GLY A 29 -10.98 -35.07 -6.02
C GLY A 29 -9.52 -34.65 -5.96
N GLY A 30 -8.60 -35.54 -6.33
CA GLY A 30 -7.17 -35.25 -6.42
C GLY A 30 -6.85 -34.16 -7.45
N ALA A 31 -7.49 -34.18 -8.62
CA ALA A 31 -7.33 -33.15 -9.65
C ALA A 31 -7.83 -31.78 -9.18
N ILE A 32 -8.95 -31.73 -8.44
CA ILE A 32 -9.46 -30.48 -7.86
C ILE A 32 -8.51 -29.94 -6.80
N VAL A 33 -8.01 -30.79 -5.91
CA VAL A 33 -7.03 -30.37 -4.88
C VAL A 33 -5.74 -29.88 -5.55
N LEU A 34 -5.27 -30.55 -6.59
CA LEU A 34 -4.07 -30.15 -7.34
C LEU A 34 -4.29 -28.81 -8.06
N ALA A 35 -5.48 -28.60 -8.65
CA ALA A 35 -5.83 -27.36 -9.32
C ALA A 35 -5.92 -26.18 -8.32
N VAL A 36 -6.54 -26.38 -7.17
CA VAL A 36 -6.59 -25.38 -6.09
C VAL A 36 -5.19 -25.10 -5.57
N TRP A 37 -4.37 -26.14 -5.36
CA TRP A 37 -2.98 -25.96 -4.96
C TRP A 37 -2.18 -25.17 -5.99
N LEU A 38 -2.35 -25.44 -7.29
CA LEU A 38 -1.70 -24.67 -8.36
C LEU A 38 -2.14 -23.20 -8.40
N MET A 39 -3.43 -22.92 -8.16
CA MET A 39 -3.95 -21.55 -8.14
C MET A 39 -3.48 -20.75 -6.93
N PHE A 40 -3.39 -21.38 -5.75
CA PHE A 40 -3.02 -20.73 -4.48
C PHE A 40 -1.56 -20.97 -4.05
N SER A 41 -0.77 -21.69 -4.84
CA SER A 41 0.65 -21.91 -4.56
C SER A 41 1.43 -20.60 -4.68
N ARG A 42 2.58 -20.54 -4.00
CA ARG A 42 3.52 -19.41 -3.98
C ARG A 42 3.98 -18.96 -5.39
N TYR A 43 3.78 -19.80 -6.41
CA TYR A 43 4.08 -19.55 -7.83
C TYR A 43 2.82 -19.43 -8.71
N GLY A 44 1.63 -19.34 -8.10
CA GLY A 44 0.34 -19.26 -8.79
C GLY A 44 0.21 -17.98 -9.63
N LEU A 45 -0.59 -18.06 -10.69
CA LEU A 45 -0.82 -16.97 -11.64
C LEU A 45 -1.37 -15.70 -10.96
N LEU A 46 -2.11 -15.85 -9.86
CA LEU A 46 -2.65 -14.75 -9.06
C LEU A 46 -1.53 -13.89 -8.46
N THR A 47 -0.45 -14.54 -7.99
CA THR A 47 0.70 -13.86 -7.41
C THR A 47 1.41 -12.98 -8.44
N ARG A 48 1.44 -13.37 -9.72
CA ARG A 48 2.04 -12.53 -10.77
C ARG A 48 1.25 -11.26 -11.04
N VAL A 49 -0.08 -11.35 -11.11
CA VAL A 49 -0.95 -10.19 -11.33
C VAL A 49 -0.86 -9.20 -10.16
N GLU A 50 -0.78 -9.72 -8.93
CA GLU A 50 -0.64 -8.90 -7.73
C GLU A 50 0.75 -8.26 -7.59
N LEU A 51 1.81 -8.94 -8.03
CA LEU A 51 3.15 -8.33 -8.11
C LEU A 51 3.20 -7.21 -9.16
N GLU A 52 2.60 -7.42 -10.34
CA GLU A 52 2.64 -6.44 -11.43
C GLU A 52 1.84 -5.15 -11.08
N HIS A 53 0.77 -5.28 -10.30
CA HIS A 53 0.07 -4.12 -9.72
C HIS A 53 0.87 -3.40 -8.62
N ASN A 54 1.62 -4.13 -7.80
CA ASN A 54 2.45 -3.51 -6.76
C ASN A 54 3.67 -2.79 -7.33
N ASP A 55 4.30 -3.34 -8.38
CA ASP A 55 5.44 -2.72 -9.05
C ASP A 55 5.04 -1.37 -9.68
N THR A 56 3.89 -1.32 -10.35
CA THR A 56 3.39 -0.06 -10.94
C THR A 56 3.03 1.00 -9.90
N ALA A 57 2.48 0.60 -8.75
CA ALA A 57 2.18 1.53 -7.66
C ALA A 57 3.45 2.07 -6.98
N LEU A 58 4.46 1.23 -6.77
CA LEU A 58 5.76 1.65 -6.24
C LEU A 58 6.48 2.59 -7.21
N ASP A 59 6.48 2.28 -8.51
CA ASP A 59 7.11 3.13 -9.52
C ASP A 59 6.42 4.50 -9.62
N ALA A 60 5.08 4.53 -9.54
CA ALA A 60 4.32 5.78 -9.50
C ALA A 60 4.68 6.62 -8.26
N ALA A 61 4.79 5.99 -7.09
CA ALA A 61 5.19 6.67 -5.86
C ALA A 61 6.64 7.21 -5.96
N ILE A 62 7.57 6.42 -6.50
CA ILE A 62 8.95 6.85 -6.72
C ILE A 62 8.99 8.06 -7.67
N ALA A 63 8.22 8.02 -8.76
CA ALA A 63 8.14 9.10 -9.72
C ALA A 63 7.59 10.39 -9.09
N GLU A 64 6.54 10.29 -8.27
CA GLU A 64 5.99 11.43 -7.53
C GLU A 64 7.00 12.03 -6.56
N LYS A 65 7.67 11.19 -5.75
CA LYS A 65 8.70 11.65 -4.80
C LYS A 65 9.87 12.32 -5.51
N ARG A 66 10.31 11.80 -6.65
CA ARG A 66 11.36 12.43 -7.48
C ARG A 66 10.95 13.80 -7.97
N ARG A 67 9.73 13.95 -8.53
CA ARG A 67 9.22 15.26 -8.96
C ARG A 67 9.19 16.28 -7.81
N MET A 68 8.77 15.84 -6.63
CA MET A 68 8.72 16.71 -5.45
C MET A 68 10.13 17.14 -5.03
N LEU A 69 11.09 16.20 -4.95
CA LEU A 69 12.48 16.52 -4.65
C LEU A 69 13.09 17.51 -5.65
N ASP A 70 12.85 17.33 -6.94
CA ASP A 70 13.39 18.22 -7.96
C ASP A 70 12.77 19.63 -7.86
N SER A 71 11.46 19.72 -7.56
CA SER A 71 10.81 21.01 -7.32
C SER A 71 11.37 21.74 -6.09
N LEU A 72 11.61 21.01 -4.99
CA LEU A 72 12.17 21.54 -3.76
C LEU A 72 13.62 22.00 -3.97
N ARG A 73 14.42 21.22 -4.72
CA ARG A 73 15.78 21.61 -5.09
C ARG A 73 15.79 22.89 -5.93
N GLN A 74 14.91 23.00 -6.92
CA GLN A 74 14.81 24.22 -7.72
C GLN A 74 14.42 25.42 -6.86
N TYR A 75 13.49 25.23 -5.91
CA TYR A 75 13.11 26.28 -4.97
C TYR A 75 14.28 26.69 -4.07
N ALA A 76 14.99 25.73 -3.50
CA ALA A 76 16.18 25.99 -2.68
C ALA A 76 17.26 26.74 -3.47
N THR A 77 17.58 26.29 -4.69
CA THR A 77 18.55 26.97 -5.55
C THR A 77 18.13 28.39 -5.91
N ARG A 78 16.83 28.66 -6.10
CA ARG A 78 16.33 30.03 -6.31
C ARG A 78 16.50 30.88 -5.05
N LEU A 79 16.19 30.32 -3.89
CA LEU A 79 16.31 31.01 -2.61
C LEU A 79 17.77 31.30 -2.23
N GLU A 80 18.69 30.38 -2.53
CA GLU A 80 20.13 30.58 -2.34
C GLU A 80 20.71 31.65 -3.28
N ARG A 81 20.18 31.75 -4.51
CA ARG A 81 20.62 32.76 -5.48
C ARG A 81 19.98 34.14 -5.23
N ASP A 82 18.79 34.18 -4.64
CA ASP A 82 18.10 35.41 -4.27
C ASP A 82 18.34 35.72 -2.79
N THR A 83 19.54 36.25 -2.52
CA THR A 83 19.98 36.61 -1.16
C THR A 83 19.10 37.69 -0.53
N LEU A 84 18.43 38.53 -1.32
CA LEU A 84 17.52 39.57 -0.84
C LEU A 84 16.23 38.98 -0.27
N LEU A 85 15.61 38.02 -0.99
CA LEU A 85 14.44 37.31 -0.47
C LEU A 85 14.77 36.51 0.80
N LEU A 86 15.95 35.87 0.84
CA LEU A 86 16.39 35.13 2.01
C LEU A 86 16.59 36.08 3.22
N GLU A 87 17.21 37.23 2.99
CA GLU A 87 17.41 38.26 4.01
C GLU A 87 16.09 38.86 4.51
N GLN A 88 15.15 39.15 3.60
CA GLN A 88 13.82 39.64 3.97
C GLN A 88 13.07 38.61 4.82
N LEU A 89 13.06 37.34 4.41
CA LEU A 89 12.42 36.26 5.18
C LEU A 89 13.07 36.07 6.54
N ALA A 90 14.41 36.11 6.62
CA ALA A 90 15.15 36.01 7.86
C ALA A 90 14.79 37.14 8.84
N ARG A 91 14.59 38.36 8.33
CA ARG A 91 14.13 39.51 9.13
C ARG A 91 12.67 39.40 9.55
N GLU A 92 11.76 39.07 8.62
CA GLU A 92 10.32 39.07 8.90
C GLU A 92 9.88 37.89 9.78
N ARG A 93 10.37 36.68 9.51
CA ARG A 93 9.95 35.47 10.24
C ARG A 93 10.74 35.23 11.51
N TYR A 94 12.02 35.58 11.51
CA TYR A 94 12.95 35.18 12.57
C TYR A 94 13.60 36.37 13.26
N GLY A 95 13.36 37.61 12.81
CA GLY A 95 13.95 38.81 13.41
C GLY A 95 15.48 38.82 13.34
N MET A 96 16.09 38.11 12.38
CA MET A 96 17.54 38.01 12.29
C MET A 96 18.16 39.35 11.92
N ILE A 97 19.29 39.68 12.55
CA ILE A 97 20.00 40.95 12.41
C ILE A 97 21.45 40.64 12.05
N ARG A 98 22.06 41.40 11.14
CA ARG A 98 23.49 41.22 10.82
C ARG A 98 24.39 41.77 11.95
N PRO A 99 25.57 41.17 12.20
CA PRO A 99 26.52 41.71 13.16
C PRO A 99 26.91 43.15 12.79
N GLY A 100 26.74 44.08 13.73
CA GLY A 100 27.04 45.51 13.54
C GLY A 100 25.91 46.35 12.95
N GLU A 101 24.74 45.76 12.65
CA GLU A 101 23.55 46.47 12.22
C GLU A 101 22.78 47.05 13.42
N ILE A 102 22.29 48.29 13.30
CA ILE A 102 21.49 48.96 14.33
C ILE A 102 20.01 48.86 13.94
N VAL A 103 19.21 48.20 14.77
CA VAL A 103 17.77 48.03 14.55
C VAL A 103 16.99 48.99 15.44
N LEU A 104 16.09 49.77 14.84
CA LEU A 104 15.18 50.66 15.54
C LEU A 104 13.80 49.99 15.64
N VAL A 105 13.40 49.61 16.84
CA VAL A 105 12.04 49.12 17.10
C VAL A 105 11.15 50.33 17.41
N VAL A 106 10.21 50.61 16.52
CA VAL A 106 9.21 51.67 16.73
C VAL A 106 8.04 51.09 17.51
N VAL A 107 7.83 51.58 18.73
CA VAL A 107 6.68 51.21 19.56
C VAL A 107 5.70 52.39 19.53
N ASP A 108 4.46 52.12 19.15
CA ASP A 108 3.39 53.12 19.18
C ASP A 108 3.00 53.41 20.63
N SER A 109 3.20 54.65 21.08
CA SER A 109 2.93 55.11 22.45
C SER A 109 1.51 55.63 22.65
N SER A 110 0.61 55.45 21.67
CA SER A 110 -0.76 55.98 21.70
C SER A 110 -1.81 55.10 22.41
N ARG A 111 -1.41 54.17 23.29
CA ARG A 111 -2.33 53.32 24.08
C ARG A 111 -2.17 53.47 25.59
#